data_AF-V9EIF8-F1
#
_entry.id   AF-V9EIF8-F1
#
_cell.length_a   1.000
_cell.length_b   1.000
_cell.length_c   1.000
_cell.angle_alpha   90.00
_cell.angle_beta   90.00
_cell.angle_gamma   90.00
#
_symmetry.space_group_name_H-M   'P 1'
#
loop_
_entity.id
_entity.type
_entity.pdbx_description
1 polymer ?
#
loop_
_entity_poly.entity_id
_entity_poly.type
_entity_poly.pdbx_seq_one_letter_code
_entity_poly.pdbx_strand_id
1 'polypeptide(L)'
;MCEHCVLPCTSRRHLANHRRYCTDNPDKVKSKTARAEADARGGHCDKCNRDFKKRNALYQHNHGRHPNKPDVYIESDANVDAESEEESADESEEGSEEEVSSNGDGSEAESEAWSDAEGDAESAEDSE
;
A
#
# COMPACT_ATOMS: atom_id res chain seq x y z
N MET A 1 -15.15 -20.33 -7.43
CA MET A 1 -14.93 -20.25 -8.88
C MET A 1 -14.93 -18.79 -9.29
N CYS A 2 -14.25 -18.43 -10.36
CA CYS A 2 -14.35 -17.08 -10.95
C CYS A 2 -15.69 -16.91 -11.66
N GLU A 3 -16.33 -15.76 -11.50
CA GLU A 3 -17.62 -15.45 -12.16
C GLU A 3 -17.46 -15.14 -13.65
N HIS A 4 -16.25 -14.78 -14.08
CA HIS A 4 -15.98 -14.32 -15.46
C HIS A 4 -15.42 -15.42 -16.37
N CYS A 5 -14.56 -16.29 -15.85
CA CYS A 5 -13.90 -17.35 -16.62
C CYS A 5 -14.21 -18.77 -16.10
N VAL A 6 -15.05 -18.88 -15.05
CA VAL A 6 -15.49 -20.15 -14.44
C VAL A 6 -14.37 -21.03 -13.87
N LEU A 7 -13.10 -20.59 -13.95
CA LEU A 7 -11.97 -21.32 -13.39
C LEU A 7 -12.11 -21.52 -11.88
N PRO A 8 -11.79 -22.72 -11.35
CA PRO A 8 -11.83 -22.98 -9.92
C PRO A 8 -10.71 -22.20 -9.23
N CYS A 9 -11.07 -21.50 -8.14
CA CYS A 9 -10.10 -20.83 -7.27
C CYS A 9 -10.01 -21.59 -5.95
N THR A 10 -8.80 -21.83 -5.47
CA THR A 10 -8.49 -22.64 -4.28
C THR A 10 -8.77 -21.93 -2.94
N SER A 11 -8.91 -20.61 -2.95
CA SER A 11 -9.20 -19.81 -1.75
C SER A 11 -9.86 -18.48 -2.09
N ARG A 12 -10.45 -17.82 -1.09
CA ARG A 12 -11.00 -16.45 -1.24
C ARG A 12 -9.92 -15.45 -1.69
N ARG A 13 -8.70 -15.58 -1.15
CA ARG A 13 -7.56 -14.73 -1.52
C ARG A 13 -7.16 -14.97 -2.98
N HIS A 14 -7.13 -16.23 -3.41
CA HIS A 14 -6.87 -16.58 -4.81
C HIS A 14 -7.95 -16.00 -5.73
N LEU A 15 -9.23 -16.12 -5.40
CA LEU A 15 -10.32 -15.52 -6.19
C LEU A 15 -10.17 -14.00 -6.32
N ALA A 16 -9.87 -13.30 -5.20
CA ALA A 16 -9.70 -11.86 -5.21
C ALA A 16 -8.52 -11.40 -6.08
N ASN A 17 -7.40 -12.12 -6.03
CA ASN A 17 -6.26 -11.85 -6.89
C ASN A 17 -6.60 -12.19 -8.36
N HIS A 18 -7.20 -13.35 -8.60
CA HIS A 18 -7.61 -13.81 -9.91
C HIS A 18 -8.52 -12.80 -10.62
N ARG A 19 -9.55 -12.26 -9.95
CA ARG A 19 -10.43 -11.22 -10.52
C ARG A 19 -9.67 -10.01 -11.06
N ARG A 20 -8.55 -9.61 -10.46
CA ARG A 20 -7.76 -8.44 -10.91
C ARG A 20 -7.00 -8.69 -12.20
N TYR A 21 -6.65 -9.94 -12.49
CA TYR A 21 -5.81 -10.30 -13.63
C TYR A 21 -6.53 -11.11 -14.70
N CYS A 22 -7.71 -11.65 -14.36
CA CYS A 22 -8.59 -12.41 -15.24
C CYS A 22 -8.82 -11.65 -16.54
N THR A 23 -8.55 -12.31 -17.67
CA THR A 23 -8.73 -11.76 -19.02
C THR A 23 -10.19 -11.52 -19.35
N ASP A 24 -11.08 -12.39 -18.84
CA ASP A 24 -12.52 -12.35 -19.10
C ASP A 24 -13.26 -11.38 -18.17
N ASN A 25 -12.57 -10.77 -17.20
CA ASN A 25 -13.17 -9.76 -16.34
C ASN A 25 -13.26 -8.40 -17.05
N PRO A 26 -14.46 -7.91 -17.41
CA PRO A 26 -14.63 -6.63 -18.09
C PRO A 26 -14.17 -5.43 -17.25
N ASP A 27 -14.15 -5.56 -15.93
CA ASP A 27 -13.74 -4.49 -15.02
C ASP A 27 -12.22 -4.46 -14.77
N LYS A 28 -11.44 -5.34 -15.40
CA LYS A 28 -9.97 -5.36 -15.28
C LYS A 28 -9.35 -4.00 -15.58
N VAL A 29 -9.77 -3.35 -16.67
CA VAL A 29 -9.23 -2.06 -17.09
C VAL A 29 -9.56 -0.98 -16.05
N LYS A 30 -10.83 -0.90 -15.64
CA LYS A 30 -11.29 0.06 -14.61
C LYS A 30 -10.56 -0.13 -13.29
N SER A 31 -10.39 -1.38 -12.85
CA SER A 31 -9.66 -1.68 -11.62
C SER A 31 -8.18 -1.32 -11.74
N LYS A 32 -7.56 -1.53 -12.91
CA LYS A 32 -6.16 -1.17 -13.16
C LYS A 32 -5.97 0.35 -13.15
N THR A 33 -6.83 1.10 -13.84
CA THR A 33 -6.77 2.56 -13.89
C THR A 33 -7.04 3.18 -12.53
N ALA A 34 -8.07 2.73 -11.80
CA ALA A 34 -8.34 3.21 -10.44
C ALA A 34 -7.17 2.94 -9.48
N ARG A 35 -6.49 1.79 -9.61
CA ARG A 35 -5.31 1.49 -8.80
C ARG A 35 -4.16 2.44 -9.12
N ALA A 36 -3.90 2.66 -10.41
CA ALA A 36 -2.86 3.56 -10.90
C ALA A 36 -3.12 5.02 -10.51
N GLU A 37 -4.36 5.52 -10.67
CA GLU A 37 -4.75 6.87 -10.28
C GLU A 37 -4.51 7.09 -8.78
N ALA A 38 -4.97 6.16 -7.94
CA ALA A 38 -4.75 6.30 -6.52
C ALA A 38 -3.28 6.02 -6.11
N ASP A 39 -2.43 5.44 -6.97
CA ASP A 39 -0.97 5.34 -6.75
C ASP A 39 -0.30 6.66 -7.13
N ALA A 40 -0.76 7.31 -8.21
CA ALA A 40 -0.33 8.63 -8.65
C ALA A 40 -0.71 9.72 -7.63
N ARG A 41 -1.89 9.63 -7.01
CA ARG A 41 -2.29 10.50 -5.89
C ARG A 41 -1.39 10.35 -4.67
N GLY A 42 -0.71 9.21 -4.52
CA GLY A 42 0.07 8.91 -3.33
C GLY A 42 -0.81 8.54 -2.14
N GLY A 43 -0.39 8.92 -0.93
CA GLY A 43 -1.11 8.65 0.29
C GLY A 43 -0.99 9.78 1.30
N HIS A 44 -2.04 10.02 2.07
CA HIS A 44 -2.08 10.96 3.19
C HIS A 44 -2.28 10.17 4.50
N CYS A 45 -1.60 10.57 5.58
CA CYS A 45 -1.79 10.01 6.90
C CYS A 45 -2.60 10.97 7.77
N ASP A 46 -3.85 10.63 8.10
CA ASP A 46 -4.72 11.49 8.92
C ASP A 46 -4.28 11.58 10.40
N LYS A 47 -3.44 10.64 10.86
CA LYS A 47 -2.96 10.62 12.25
C LYS A 47 -1.88 11.67 12.52
N CYS A 48 -1.06 11.98 11.51
CA CYS A 48 0.03 12.96 11.62
C CYS A 48 0.04 14.01 10.51
N ASN A 49 -1.02 14.07 9.71
CA ASN A 49 -1.23 15.00 8.59
C ASN A 49 -0.04 15.07 7.62
N ARG A 50 0.59 13.91 7.34
CA ARG A 50 1.73 13.82 6.42
C ARG A 50 1.33 13.25 5.07
N ASP A 51 1.78 13.90 4.01
CA ASP A 51 1.62 13.46 2.63
C ASP A 51 2.81 12.64 2.14
N PHE A 52 2.52 11.63 1.32
CA PHE A 52 3.48 10.71 0.75
C PHE A 52 3.28 10.61 -0.75
N LYS A 53 4.36 10.81 -1.51
CA LYS A 53 4.36 10.68 -2.99
C LYS A 53 3.96 9.28 -3.48
N LYS A 54 4.17 8.24 -2.67
CA LYS A 54 3.84 6.85 -3.01
C LYS A 54 2.92 6.24 -1.95
N ARG A 55 1.92 5.48 -2.39
CA ARG A 55 1.01 4.76 -1.46
C ARG A 55 1.74 3.74 -0.59
N ASN A 56 2.78 3.09 -1.10
CA ASN A 56 3.60 2.16 -0.33
C ASN A 56 4.36 2.85 0.81
N ALA A 57 4.80 4.10 0.62
CA ALA A 57 5.48 4.86 1.66
C ALA A 57 4.52 5.17 2.83
N LEU A 58 3.26 5.54 2.53
CA LEU A 58 2.22 5.67 3.55
C LEU A 58 1.98 4.36 4.30
N TYR A 59 1.92 3.23 3.60
CA TYR A 59 1.70 1.92 4.22
C TYR A 59 2.81 1.59 5.24
N GLN A 60 4.08 1.75 4.84
CA GLN A 60 5.21 1.53 5.74
C GLN A 60 5.24 2.53 6.89
N HIS A 61 4.90 3.80 6.62
CA HIS A 61 4.76 4.82 7.65
C HIS A 61 3.71 4.42 8.69
N ASN A 62 2.51 4.00 8.26
CA ASN A 62 1.46 3.59 9.17
C ASN A 62 1.86 2.37 10.00
N HIS A 63 2.52 1.38 9.40
CA HIS A 63 2.98 0.20 10.14
C HIS A 63 4.08 0.51 11.17
N GLY A 64 5.00 1.44 10.86
CA GLY A 64 6.11 1.80 11.75
C GLY A 64 5.75 2.84 12.81
N ARG A 65 5.02 3.89 12.43
CA ARG A 65 4.69 5.04 13.31
C ARG A 65 3.34 4.92 13.99
N HIS A 66 2.43 4.13 13.43
CA HIS A 66 1.08 3.98 13.95
C HIS A 66 0.68 2.51 14.04
N PRO A 67 1.46 1.67 14.76
CA PRO A 67 1.14 0.27 14.91
C PRO A 67 -0.28 0.16 15.48
N ASN A 68 -1.16 -0.50 14.74
CA ASN A 68 -2.48 -0.83 15.28
C ASN A 68 -2.24 -1.83 16.40
N LYS A 69 -2.46 -1.41 17.65
CA LYS A 69 -2.59 -2.35 18.76
C LYS A 69 -3.81 -3.23 18.42
N PRO A 70 -3.67 -4.56 18.37
CA PRO A 70 -4.83 -5.41 18.29
C PRO A 70 -5.68 -5.10 19.53
N ASP A 71 -6.97 -4.83 19.32
CA ASP A 71 -7.92 -4.68 20.40
C ASP A 71 -7.94 -6.00 21.18
N VAL A 72 -7.34 -5.99 22.37
CA VAL A 72 -7.35 -7.15 23.25
C VAL A 72 -8.78 -7.22 23.76
N TYR A 73 -9.52 -8.22 23.30
CA TYR A 73 -10.81 -8.57 23.84
C TYR A 73 -10.58 -9.06 25.29
N ILE A 74 -10.61 -8.14 26.25
CA ILE A 74 -10.62 -8.47 27.68
C ILE A 74 -12.04 -8.98 27.97
N GLU A 75 -12.24 -10.29 27.82
CA GLU A 75 -13.34 -10.98 28.50
C GLU A 75 -13.15 -10.75 30.01
N SER A 76 -13.92 -9.83 30.55
CA SER A 76 -13.93 -9.48 31.97
C SER A 76 -14.85 -10.45 32.69
N ASP A 77 -14.36 -11.67 32.91
CA ASP A 77 -14.90 -12.53 33.98
C ASP A 77 -14.16 -12.19 35.27
N ALA A 78 -14.83 -11.40 36.09
CA ALA A 78 -14.42 -11.05 37.43
C ALA A 78 -14.21 -12.31 38.27
N ASN A 79 -12.98 -12.52 38.75
CA ASN A 79 -12.78 -13.04 40.09
C ASN A 79 -11.66 -12.25 40.77
N VAL A 80 -12.07 -11.58 41.84
CA VAL A 80 -11.23 -10.83 42.77
C VAL A 80 -10.37 -11.82 43.55
N ASP A 81 -9.13 -11.42 43.84
CA ASP A 81 -8.37 -11.65 45.08
C ASP A 81 -6.91 -12.07 44.81
N ALA A 82 -6.00 -11.11 44.90
CA ALA A 82 -4.62 -11.29 45.37
C ALA A 82 -4.01 -9.90 45.58
N GLU A 83 -3.75 -9.59 46.84
CA GLU A 83 -3.29 -8.29 47.34
C GLU A 83 -1.80 -8.01 47.07
N SER A 84 -1.49 -6.70 47.09
CA SER A 84 -0.21 -6.08 47.48
C SER A 84 0.99 -6.29 46.53
N GLU A 85 1.91 -5.35 46.30
CA GLU A 85 2.29 -4.16 47.05
C GLU A 85 2.81 -3.07 46.09
N GLU A 86 2.83 -1.85 46.61
CA GLU A 86 3.40 -0.61 46.12
C GLU A 86 4.91 -0.65 45.78
N GLU A 87 5.36 0.11 44.76
CA GLU A 87 6.53 0.99 44.87
C GLU A 87 6.71 1.92 43.65
N SER A 88 7.08 3.15 43.99
CA SER A 88 7.14 4.38 43.22
C SER A 88 8.49 4.63 42.53
N ALA A 89 8.51 5.41 41.44
CA ALA A 89 9.49 6.48 41.13
C ALA A 89 9.07 7.13 39.79
N ASP A 90 8.57 8.38 39.73
CA ASP A 90 9.20 9.69 40.00
C ASP A 90 10.09 10.20 38.85
N GLU A 91 9.53 11.19 38.13
CA GLU A 91 10.09 12.35 37.42
C GLU A 91 11.28 12.20 36.44
N SER A 92 11.15 12.81 35.24
CA SER A 92 11.83 14.09 34.93
C SER A 92 11.61 14.56 33.48
N GLU A 93 11.40 15.87 33.39
CA GLU A 93 11.22 16.79 32.26
C GLU A 93 12.48 16.97 31.36
N GLU A 94 12.34 17.94 30.44
CA GLU A 94 13.38 18.66 29.67
C GLU A 94 13.73 17.99 28.32
N GLY A 95 13.65 18.61 27.14
CA GLY A 95 13.60 20.02 26.77
C GLY A 95 14.62 20.26 25.64
N SER A 96 14.21 20.97 24.57
CA SER A 96 15.07 21.67 23.58
C SER A 96 16.04 20.81 22.73
N GLU A 97 16.48 21.12 21.52
CA GLU A 97 16.33 22.23 20.58
C GLU A 97 17.10 21.86 19.27
N GLU A 98 16.97 22.71 18.25
CA GLU A 98 17.91 22.91 17.12
C GLU A 98 17.80 22.06 15.84
N GLU A 99 17.06 22.61 14.88
CA GLU A 99 17.59 23.21 13.63
C GLU A 99 18.92 22.64 13.06
N VAL A 100 18.86 22.02 11.88
CA VAL A 100 19.91 22.23 10.86
C VAL A 100 19.32 22.30 9.44
N SER A 101 19.24 23.54 8.98
CA SER A 101 19.49 24.08 7.63
C SER A 101 19.83 23.11 6.48
N SER A 102 18.98 23.18 5.45
CA SER A 102 19.29 23.73 4.11
C SER A 102 20.30 23.04 3.15
N ASN A 103 19.77 22.74 1.95
CA ASN A 103 20.31 22.95 0.58
C ASN A 103 20.73 21.74 -0.27
N GLY A 104 20.34 21.82 -1.56
CA GLY A 104 20.85 21.05 -2.70
C GLY A 104 19.72 20.32 -3.43
N ASP A 105 19.01 20.94 -4.38
CA ASP A 105 19.45 21.23 -5.77
C ASP A 105 19.85 19.96 -6.53
N GLY A 106 19.14 19.66 -7.61
CA GLY A 106 19.35 18.45 -8.40
C GLY A 106 18.14 18.07 -9.25
N SER A 107 17.74 18.99 -10.12
CA SER A 107 16.90 18.69 -11.27
C SER A 107 17.65 17.85 -12.28
N GLU A 108 17.19 16.63 -12.55
CA GLU A 108 17.44 15.97 -13.82
C GLU A 108 16.20 15.19 -14.25
N ALA A 109 15.53 15.78 -15.23
CA ALA A 109 14.51 15.12 -16.03
C ALA A 109 15.23 14.29 -17.09
N GLU A 110 15.31 12.99 -16.90
CA GLU A 110 15.60 12.05 -17.98
C GLU A 110 14.27 11.50 -18.50
N SER A 111 13.72 12.24 -19.44
CA SER A 111 12.73 11.75 -20.39
C SER A 111 13.46 10.88 -21.42
N GLU A 112 13.39 9.56 -21.27
CA GLU A 112 13.80 8.64 -22.34
C GLU A 112 12.57 7.96 -22.93
N ALA A 113 12.39 8.28 -24.21
CA ALA A 113 11.26 7.96 -25.06
C ALA A 113 11.11 6.44 -25.22
N TRP A 114 9.87 5.96 -25.12
CA TRP A 114 9.53 4.60 -25.47
C TRP A 114 9.37 4.59 -26.99
N SER A 115 10.42 4.19 -27.68
CA SER A 115 10.35 3.99 -29.13
C SER A 115 9.46 2.78 -29.42
N ASP A 116 8.20 3.07 -29.70
CA ASP A 116 7.25 2.19 -30.41
C ASP A 116 7.82 1.92 -31.81
N ALA A 117 8.45 0.77 -31.98
CA ALA A 117 8.84 0.26 -33.29
C ALA A 117 7.69 -0.60 -33.83
N GLU A 118 6.66 0.08 -34.32
CA GLU A 118 5.69 -0.48 -35.24
C GLU A 118 6.36 -0.55 -36.62
N GLY A 119 6.59 -1.76 -37.15
CA GLY A 119 7.01 -1.92 -38.55
C GLY A 119 7.67 -3.25 -38.88
N ASP A 120 6.86 -4.20 -39.36
CA ASP A 120 7.16 -5.11 -40.48
C ASP A 120 5.83 -5.85 -40.79
N ALA A 121 4.94 -5.35 -41.63
CA ALA A 121 5.10 -5.12 -43.06
C ALA A 121 5.46 -6.44 -43.80
N GLU A 122 4.48 -6.95 -44.55
CA GLU A 122 4.53 -7.89 -45.68
C GLU A 122 5.31 -9.23 -45.61
N SER A 123 4.56 -10.33 -45.76
CA SER A 123 4.84 -11.28 -46.84
C SER A 123 3.56 -11.97 -47.29
N ALA A 124 3.14 -11.61 -48.50
CA ALA A 124 2.21 -12.34 -49.33
C ALA A 124 3.03 -13.24 -50.26
N GLU A 125 2.85 -14.54 -50.15
CA GLU A 125 3.24 -15.60 -51.10
C GLU A 125 2.82 -16.93 -50.42
N ASP A 126 2.35 -17.98 -51.06
CA ASP A 126 2.11 -18.33 -52.46
C ASP A 126 1.51 -19.76 -52.39
N SER A 127 0.49 -20.04 -53.23
CA SER A 127 0.18 -21.33 -53.91
C SER A 127 0.14 -22.65 -53.08
N GLU A 128 -0.79 -23.60 -53.18
CA GLU A 128 -1.77 -24.07 -54.18
C GLU A 128 -2.92 -24.80 -53.46
#